data_AF-A0A7K2IV08-F1
#
_entry.id   AF-A0A7K2IV08-F1
#
_cell.length_a   1.000
_cell.length_b   1.000
_cell.length_c   1.000
_cell.angle_alpha   90.00
_cell.angle_beta   90.00
_cell.angle_gamma   90.00
#
_symmetry.space_group_name_H-M   'P 1'
#
loop_
_entity.id
_entity.type
_entity.pdbx_description
1 polymer ?
#
loop_
_entity_poly.entity_id
_entity_poly.type
_entity_poly.pdbx_seq_one_letter_code
_entity_poly.pdbx_strand_id
1 'polypeptide(L)'
;MLKRYFGVACVVALLTAGCGQTVQMQPFEAEPNTAEPCAALVADLPDTLLGADRATLQPESEVMAAWGDPPIGLRCGVPRPSGLEMDSVLMEVGDVAWLPQPEDAPTVFTAVQREAYVELSVPSSYGAPAAALSEVSELIAEHLDERADSGV
;
A
#
# COMPACT_ATOMS: atom_id res chain seq x y z
N MET A 1 -52.37 24.52 -41.49
CA MET A 1 -51.26 25.49 -41.57
C MET A 1 -50.13 25.00 -40.68
N LEU A 2 -48.95 24.86 -41.29
CA LEU A 2 -47.73 24.24 -40.80
C LEU A 2 -46.94 25.20 -39.89
N LYS A 3 -46.53 24.79 -38.67
CA LYS A 3 -45.42 25.36 -37.84
C LYS A 3 -45.52 24.78 -36.42
N ARG A 4 -44.50 24.30 -35.73
CA ARG A 4 -43.04 24.31 -35.92
C ARG A 4 -42.47 23.33 -34.90
N TYR A 5 -41.68 22.37 -35.36
CA TYR A 5 -40.88 21.48 -34.52
C TYR A 5 -39.87 22.32 -33.71
N PHE A 6 -40.00 22.32 -32.39
CA PHE A 6 -38.94 22.77 -31.50
C PHE A 6 -38.29 21.51 -30.93
N GLY A 7 -37.20 21.08 -31.57
CA GLY A 7 -36.35 20.03 -31.05
C GLY A 7 -35.72 20.50 -29.75
N VAL A 8 -36.12 19.86 -28.65
CA VAL A 8 -35.37 19.93 -27.39
C VAL A 8 -34.15 19.03 -27.59
N ALA A 9 -33.01 19.65 -27.86
CA ALA A 9 -31.72 18.97 -27.83
C ALA A 9 -31.41 18.63 -26.36
N CYS A 10 -31.69 17.39 -25.95
CA CYS A 10 -31.15 16.82 -24.73
C CYS A 10 -29.63 16.66 -24.93
N VAL A 11 -28.86 17.62 -24.43
CA VAL A 11 -27.43 17.43 -24.20
C VAL A 11 -27.31 16.44 -23.05
N VAL A 12 -27.15 15.16 -23.39
CA VAL A 12 -26.74 14.13 -22.42
C VAL A 12 -25.27 14.39 -22.14
N ALA A 13 -25.00 15.15 -21.08
CA ALA A 13 -23.67 15.24 -20.50
C ALA A 13 -23.37 13.87 -19.86
N LEU A 14 -22.72 12.98 -20.63
CA LEU A 14 -22.06 11.81 -20.09
C LEU A 14 -20.90 12.28 -19.20
N LEU A 15 -21.18 12.44 -17.91
CA LEU A 15 -20.15 12.49 -16.89
C LEU A 15 -19.55 11.08 -16.84
N THR A 16 -18.45 10.87 -17.54
CA THR A 16 -17.59 9.72 -17.33
C THR A 16 -17.01 9.85 -15.93
N ALA A 17 -17.70 9.28 -14.94
CA ALA A 17 -17.09 8.98 -13.66
C ALA A 17 -15.91 8.05 -13.98
N GLY A 18 -14.68 8.54 -13.78
CA GLY A 18 -13.50 7.70 -13.90
C GLY A 18 -13.69 6.50 -12.99
N CYS A 19 -13.48 5.29 -13.52
CA CYS A 19 -13.52 4.05 -12.75
C CYS A 19 -12.27 3.97 -11.84
N GLY A 20 -12.11 4.94 -10.95
CA GLY A 20 -11.15 4.87 -9.85
C GLY A 20 -11.85 4.26 -8.65
N GLN A 21 -11.33 3.14 -8.15
CA GLN A 21 -11.78 2.58 -6.89
C GLN A 21 -11.30 3.44 -5.72
N THR A 22 -12.22 3.81 -4.84
CA THR A 22 -11.91 4.54 -3.60
C THR A 22 -11.86 3.56 -2.44
N VAL A 23 -10.75 3.55 -1.71
CA VAL A 23 -10.54 2.71 -0.53
C VAL A 23 -10.46 3.58 0.73
N GLN A 24 -11.13 3.13 1.78
CA GLN A 24 -10.99 3.70 3.12
C GLN A 24 -9.88 2.97 3.86
N MET A 25 -8.78 3.66 4.17
CA MET A 25 -7.75 3.17 5.08
C MET A 25 -7.76 4.03 6.35
N GLN A 26 -7.57 3.39 7.50
CA GLN A 26 -7.48 4.11 8.76
C GLN A 26 -6.19 4.93 8.79
N PRO A 27 -6.27 6.27 8.94
CA PRO A 27 -5.08 7.09 9.10
C PRO A 27 -4.31 6.71 10.36
N PHE A 28 -3.01 6.93 10.34
CA PHE A 28 -2.15 6.79 11.51
C PHE A 28 -1.08 7.88 11.51
N GLU A 29 -0.48 8.09 12.66
CA GLU A 29 0.69 8.96 12.80
C GLU A 29 1.94 8.12 12.54
N ALA A 30 2.69 8.46 11.49
CA ALA A 30 3.96 7.82 11.20
C ALA A 30 5.00 8.16 12.28
N GLU A 31 5.90 7.21 12.57
CA GLU A 31 6.95 7.41 13.57
C GLU A 31 7.85 8.61 13.21
N PRO A 32 8.39 9.32 14.21
CA PRO A 32 9.24 10.49 13.98
C PRO A 32 10.39 10.20 13.01
N ASN A 33 10.67 11.14 12.11
CA ASN A 33 11.72 11.06 11.09
C ASN A 33 11.50 9.99 9.98
N THR A 34 10.33 9.34 9.92
CA THR A 34 10.02 8.38 8.84
C THR A 34 9.18 8.99 7.71
N ALA A 35 8.53 10.13 7.93
CA ALA A 35 7.54 10.68 7.00
C ALA A 35 8.10 11.00 5.60
N GLU A 36 9.27 11.66 5.53
CA GLU A 36 9.89 12.04 4.25
C GLU A 36 10.34 10.82 3.43
N PRO A 37 11.13 9.86 3.97
CA PRO A 37 11.51 8.68 3.20
C PRO A 37 10.30 7.78 2.87
N CYS A 38 9.29 7.71 3.74
CA CYS A 38 8.05 7.01 3.44
C CYS A 38 7.23 7.66 2.31
N ALA A 39 7.20 8.99 2.25
CA ALA A 39 6.54 9.71 1.16
C ALA A 39 7.24 9.45 -0.18
N ALA A 40 8.58 9.41 -0.19
CA ALA A 40 9.36 9.02 -1.36
C ALA A 40 9.05 7.58 -1.80
N LEU A 41 9.08 6.62 -0.87
CA LEU A 41 8.69 5.23 -1.15
C LEU A 41 7.29 5.14 -1.76
N VAL A 42 6.31 5.82 -1.16
CA VAL A 42 4.91 5.75 -1.62
C VAL A 42 4.70 6.42 -2.98
N ALA A 43 5.50 7.44 -3.31
CA ALA A 43 5.45 8.09 -4.61
C ALA A 43 5.90 7.15 -5.74
N ASP A 44 6.89 6.30 -5.49
CA ASP A 44 7.50 5.41 -6.49
C ASP A 44 6.86 4.00 -6.53
N LEU A 45 5.91 3.72 -5.64
CA LEU A 45 5.10 2.49 -5.68
C LEU A 45 4.37 2.31 -7.02
N PRO A 46 4.23 1.05 -7.48
CA PRO A 46 3.68 0.76 -8.81
C PRO A 46 2.19 1.09 -8.89
N ASP A 47 1.74 1.41 -10.11
CA ASP A 47 0.32 1.60 -10.42
C ASP A 47 -0.49 0.30 -10.32
N THR A 48 0.17 -0.86 -10.33
CA THR A 48 -0.47 -2.17 -10.22
C THR A 48 0.32 -3.09 -9.29
N LEU A 49 -0.37 -3.85 -8.44
CA LEU A 49 0.27 -4.82 -7.55
C LEU A 49 -0.60 -6.09 -7.50
N LEU A 50 0.00 -7.26 -7.73
CA LEU A 50 -0.73 -8.53 -7.92
C LEU A 50 -1.86 -8.44 -8.96
N GLY A 51 -1.68 -7.60 -9.99
CA GLY A 51 -2.68 -7.36 -11.03
C GLY A 51 -3.88 -6.51 -10.61
N ALA A 52 -3.86 -5.92 -9.41
CA ALA A 52 -4.85 -4.95 -8.95
C ALA A 52 -4.39 -3.52 -9.22
N ASP A 53 -5.28 -2.67 -9.72
CA ASP A 53 -5.00 -1.26 -9.99
C ASP A 53 -4.91 -0.44 -8.70
N ARG A 54 -4.08 0.60 -8.72
CA ARG A 54 -3.92 1.54 -7.60
C ARG A 54 -5.24 2.24 -7.28
N ALA A 55 -5.57 2.26 -5.99
CA ALA A 55 -6.79 2.86 -5.47
C ALA A 55 -6.56 4.31 -5.04
N THR A 56 -7.60 5.12 -5.15
CA THR A 56 -7.64 6.41 -4.47
C THR A 56 -7.92 6.20 -2.99
N LEU A 57 -7.07 6.74 -2.13
CA LEU A 57 -7.29 6.71 -0.68
C LEU A 57 -8.20 7.84 -0.24
N GLN A 58 -9.14 7.52 0.66
CA GLN A 58 -9.86 8.52 1.44
C GLN A 58 -9.77 8.17 2.94
N PRO A 59 -9.23 9.08 3.78
CA PRO A 59 -8.56 10.33 3.39
C PRO A 59 -7.25 10.08 2.62
N GLU A 60 -6.80 11.09 1.88
CA GLU A 60 -5.51 11.05 1.19
C GLU A 60 -4.36 10.96 2.21
N SER A 61 -3.26 10.30 1.81
CA SER A 61 -2.09 10.12 2.64
C SER A 61 -0.84 9.95 1.78
N GLU A 62 0.25 10.57 2.19
CA GLU A 62 1.55 10.45 1.55
C GLU A 62 2.33 9.22 2.04
N VAL A 63 1.91 8.58 3.13
CA VAL A 63 2.60 7.41 3.74
C VAL A 63 1.79 6.11 3.63
N MET A 64 0.74 6.12 2.82
CA MET A 64 -0.12 4.95 2.56
C MET A 64 -0.40 4.79 1.08
N ALA A 65 -0.60 3.54 0.66
CA ALA A 65 -1.11 3.20 -0.66
C ALA A 65 -2.07 2.02 -0.56
N ALA A 66 -2.97 1.88 -1.55
CA ALA A 66 -3.76 0.67 -1.70
C ALA A 66 -3.98 0.29 -3.16
N TRP A 67 -4.32 -0.97 -3.40
CA TRP A 67 -4.70 -1.54 -4.69
C TRP A 67 -5.88 -2.49 -4.53
N GLY A 68 -6.78 -2.53 -5.49
CA GLY A 68 -7.89 -3.50 -5.51
C GLY A 68 -8.96 -3.34 -4.43
N ASP A 69 -10.00 -4.17 -4.50
CA ASP A 69 -11.08 -4.30 -3.50
C ASP A 69 -11.42 -5.80 -3.33
N PRO A 70 -11.12 -6.43 -2.18
CA PRO A 70 -10.61 -5.84 -0.94
C PRO A 70 -9.19 -5.27 -1.10
N PRO A 71 -8.80 -4.23 -0.34
CA PRO A 71 -7.54 -3.56 -0.59
C PRO A 71 -6.32 -4.40 -0.19
N ILE A 72 -5.37 -4.53 -1.10
CA ILE A 72 -3.95 -4.69 -0.74
C ILE A 72 -3.52 -3.33 -0.20
N GLY A 73 -3.04 -3.26 1.03
CA GLY A 73 -2.74 -1.99 1.69
C GLY A 73 -1.27 -1.91 2.10
N LEU A 74 -0.65 -0.76 1.88
CA LEU A 74 0.71 -0.45 2.36
C LEU A 74 0.66 0.74 3.32
N ARG A 75 1.37 0.63 4.45
CA ARG A 75 1.55 1.69 5.45
C ARG A 75 3.02 1.78 5.82
N CYS A 76 3.65 2.91 5.57
CA CYS A 76 5.07 3.14 5.86
C CYS A 76 5.25 4.01 7.11
N GLY A 77 6.21 3.65 7.97
CA GLY A 77 6.47 4.37 9.21
C GLY A 77 5.54 3.96 10.35
N VAL A 78 4.99 2.73 10.29
CA VAL A 78 4.18 2.21 11.39
C VAL A 78 5.05 2.02 12.66
N PRO A 79 4.45 2.04 13.86
CA PRO A 79 5.18 1.69 15.08
C PRO A 79 5.78 0.29 14.99
N ARG A 80 6.83 0.03 15.79
CA ARG A 80 7.43 -1.32 15.88
C ARG A 80 6.33 -2.36 16.16
N PRO A 81 6.17 -3.38 15.30
CA PRO A 81 5.13 -4.39 15.48
C PRO A 81 5.32 -5.12 16.82
N SER A 82 4.24 -5.28 17.58
CA SER A 82 4.26 -5.87 18.93
C SER A 82 4.64 -7.35 18.94
N GLY A 83 4.56 -8.04 17.80
CA GLY A 83 4.97 -9.43 17.64
C GLY A 83 6.40 -9.63 17.13
N LEU A 84 7.18 -8.56 16.99
CA LEU A 84 8.60 -8.67 16.66
C LEU A 84 9.39 -8.97 17.93
N GLU A 85 9.92 -10.19 18.02
CA GLU A 85 10.74 -10.71 19.11
C GLU A 85 12.12 -11.10 18.56
N MET A 86 13.08 -11.36 19.45
CA MET A 86 14.44 -11.73 19.03
C MET A 86 14.52 -13.09 18.31
N ASP A 87 13.56 -13.97 18.56
CA ASP A 87 13.45 -15.30 17.95
C ASP A 87 12.35 -15.37 16.88
N SER A 88 11.82 -14.22 16.44
CA SER A 88 10.85 -14.16 15.35
C SER A 88 11.42 -14.78 14.07
N VAL A 89 10.61 -15.63 13.43
CA VAL A 89 10.92 -16.17 12.10
C VAL A 89 10.60 -15.10 11.07
N LEU A 90 11.64 -14.60 10.40
CA LEU A 90 11.52 -13.62 9.33
C LEU A 90 11.64 -14.29 7.96
N MET A 91 10.95 -13.71 6.97
CA MET A 91 11.11 -14.09 5.57
C MET A 91 12.02 -13.09 4.88
N GLU A 92 13.15 -13.58 4.38
CA GLU A 92 14.06 -12.79 3.55
C GLU A 92 13.55 -12.77 2.11
N VAL A 93 13.27 -11.57 1.59
CA VAL A 93 12.86 -11.36 0.20
C VAL A 93 13.70 -10.23 -0.37
N GLY A 94 14.60 -10.57 -1.30
CA GLY A 94 15.67 -9.65 -1.69
C GLY A 94 16.57 -9.38 -0.48
N ASP A 95 16.85 -8.10 -0.21
CA ASP A 95 17.61 -7.65 0.97
C ASP A 95 16.71 -7.25 2.16
N VAL A 96 15.39 -7.47 2.07
CA VAL A 96 14.41 -7.04 3.09
C VAL A 96 13.91 -8.24 3.90
N ALA A 97 13.99 -8.11 5.23
CA ALA A 97 13.43 -9.06 6.16
C ALA A 97 11.98 -8.69 6.51
N TRP A 98 11.06 -9.63 6.33
CA TRP A 98 9.63 -9.45 6.57
C TRP A 98 9.15 -10.28 7.75
N LEU A 99 8.44 -9.67 8.71
CA LEU A 99 7.72 -10.34 9.78
C LEU A 99 6.31 -10.73 9.29
N PRO A 100 5.99 -12.02 9.11
CA PRO A 100 4.65 -12.49 8.77
C PRO A 100 3.71 -12.48 9.99
N GLN A 101 2.48 -12.01 9.81
CA GLN A 101 1.44 -12.02 10.84
C GLN A 101 0.04 -12.40 10.30
N PRO A 102 -0.69 -13.34 10.95
CA PRO A 102 -0.17 -14.33 11.90
C PRO A 102 0.78 -15.34 11.21
N GLU A 103 1.69 -15.96 11.96
CA GLU A 103 2.74 -16.84 11.41
C GLU A 103 2.18 -17.99 10.53
N ASP A 104 1.09 -18.63 10.95
CA ASP A 104 0.54 -19.81 10.26
C ASP A 104 -0.21 -19.49 8.96
N ALA A 105 -0.75 -18.28 8.83
CA ALA A 105 -1.58 -17.86 7.70
C ALA A 105 -1.49 -16.34 7.51
N PRO A 106 -0.31 -15.83 7.10
CA PRO A 106 -0.05 -14.41 7.14
C PRO A 106 -0.82 -13.68 6.07
N THR A 107 -1.46 -12.60 6.47
CA THR A 107 -2.08 -11.61 5.58
C THR A 107 -1.47 -10.22 5.78
N VAL A 108 -0.65 -10.05 6.82
CA VAL A 108 0.11 -8.84 7.10
C VAL A 108 1.58 -9.20 7.15
N PHE A 109 2.40 -8.39 6.50
CA PHE A 109 3.85 -8.57 6.41
C PHE A 109 4.49 -7.24 6.75
N THR A 110 5.32 -7.19 7.79
CA THR A 110 5.99 -5.95 8.18
C THR A 110 7.47 -6.05 7.87
N ALA A 111 7.97 -5.22 6.97
CA ALA A 111 9.39 -5.07 6.72
C ALA A 111 10.06 -4.49 7.96
N VAL A 112 11.14 -5.14 8.40
CA VAL A 112 11.95 -4.78 9.57
C VAL A 112 13.39 -4.49 9.15
N GLN A 113 14.24 -4.09 10.09
CA GLN A 113 15.66 -3.77 9.83
C GLN A 113 15.86 -2.64 8.79
N ARG A 114 14.92 -1.70 8.78
CA ARG A 114 14.94 -0.47 7.99
C ARG A 114 14.71 0.72 8.89
N GLU A 115 15.06 1.92 8.43
CA GLU A 115 14.84 3.15 9.18
C GLU A 115 13.36 3.41 9.50
N ALA A 116 12.45 2.85 8.70
CA ALA A 116 11.00 2.82 8.93
C ALA A 116 10.46 1.38 8.82
N TYR A 117 9.49 1.01 9.66
CA TYR A 117 8.73 -0.23 9.48
C TYR A 117 7.67 -0.04 8.39
N VAL A 118 7.58 -0.98 7.45
CA VAL A 118 6.60 -0.94 6.35
C VAL A 118 5.67 -2.14 6.45
N GLU A 119 4.39 -1.89 6.71
CA GLU A 119 3.35 -2.91 6.76
C GLU A 119 2.70 -3.06 5.37
N LEU A 120 2.71 -4.28 4.84
CA LEU A 120 1.98 -4.69 3.65
C LEU A 120 0.90 -5.71 4.04
N SER A 121 -0.37 -5.36 3.83
CA SER A 121 -1.52 -6.24 3.99
C SER A 121 -1.95 -6.80 2.64
N VAL A 122 -1.97 -8.12 2.50
CA VAL A 122 -2.39 -8.83 1.29
C VAL A 122 -3.56 -9.76 1.65
N PRO A 123 -4.81 -9.42 1.26
CA PRO A 123 -5.93 -10.32 1.44
C PRO A 123 -5.70 -11.67 0.74
N SER A 124 -6.11 -12.77 1.38
CA SER A 124 -5.89 -14.12 0.85
C SER A 124 -6.54 -14.38 -0.52
N SER A 125 -7.52 -13.57 -0.92
CA SER A 125 -8.14 -13.59 -2.26
C SER A 125 -7.16 -13.28 -3.39
N TYR A 126 -6.03 -12.63 -3.11
CA TYR A 126 -4.98 -12.33 -4.09
C TYR A 126 -3.96 -13.47 -4.27
N GLY A 127 -4.07 -14.56 -3.50
CA GLY A 127 -3.18 -15.71 -3.60
C GLY A 127 -1.85 -15.50 -2.86
N ALA A 128 -0.76 -16.03 -3.42
CA ALA A 128 0.55 -16.02 -2.77
C ALA A 128 1.19 -14.61 -2.80
N PRO A 129 1.69 -14.09 -1.66
CA PRO A 129 2.17 -12.71 -1.56
C PRO A 129 3.58 -12.51 -2.13
N ALA A 130 4.28 -13.57 -2.52
CA ALA A 130 5.70 -13.54 -2.87
C ALA A 130 6.05 -12.51 -3.96
N ALA A 131 5.20 -12.36 -4.99
CA ALA A 131 5.43 -11.38 -6.05
C ALA A 131 5.34 -9.94 -5.52
N ALA A 132 4.32 -9.64 -4.70
CA ALA A 132 4.18 -8.31 -4.08
C ALA A 132 5.32 -8.01 -3.11
N LEU A 133 5.70 -8.98 -2.28
CA LEU A 133 6.82 -8.83 -1.35
C LEU A 133 8.11 -8.54 -2.11
N SER A 134 8.38 -9.24 -3.21
CA SER A 134 9.58 -9.00 -4.03
C SER A 134 9.61 -7.59 -4.61
N GLU A 135 8.53 -7.16 -5.25
CA GLU A 135 8.43 -5.84 -5.89
C GLU A 135 8.53 -4.70 -4.86
N VAL A 136 7.85 -4.83 -3.71
CA VAL A 136 7.93 -3.83 -2.64
C VAL A 136 9.30 -3.84 -1.94
N SER A 137 9.98 -4.99 -1.86
CA SER A 137 11.31 -5.08 -1.23
C SER A 137 12.37 -4.29 -1.99
N GLU A 138 12.31 -4.29 -3.33
CA GLU A 138 13.21 -3.51 -4.17
C GLU A 138 13.07 -2.01 -3.88
N LEU A 139 11.83 -1.51 -3.82
CA LEU A 139 11.55 -0.11 -3.51
C LEU A 139 11.91 0.26 -2.06
N ILE A 140 11.66 -0.65 -1.10
CA ILE A 140 12.10 -0.44 0.28
C ILE A 140 13.62 -0.29 0.37
N ALA A 141 14.38 -1.14 -0.34
CA ALA A 141 15.84 -1.05 -0.34
C ALA A 141 16.37 0.21 -1.03
N GLU A 142 15.63 0.79 -1.97
CA GLU A 142 15.98 2.05 -2.63
C GLU A 142 15.71 3.28 -1.77
N HIS A 143 14.61 3.29 -1.01
CA HIS A 143 14.15 4.48 -0.29
C HIS A 143 14.44 4.48 1.21
N LEU A 144 14.64 3.32 1.82
CA LEU A 144 14.80 3.19 3.26
C LEU A 144 16.17 2.60 3.59
N ASP A 145 16.99 3.38 4.29
CA ASP A 145 18.29 2.94 4.75
C ASP A 145 18.16 1.74 5.71
N GLU A 146 19.14 0.85 5.66
CA GLU A 146 19.25 -0.23 6.64
C GLU A 146 19.44 0.36 8.04
N ARG A 147 18.55 -0.01 8.95
CA ARG A 147 18.75 0.33 10.35
C ARG A 147 19.76 -0.66 10.91
N ALA A 148 20.97 -0.18 11.20
CA ALA A 148 21.92 -0.93 12.00
C ALA A 148 21.25 -1.24 13.34
N ASP A 149 20.83 -2.50 13.53
CA ASP A 149 20.22 -2.93 14.77
C ASP A 149 21.28 -2.79 15.87
N SER A 150 21.21 -1.68 16.59
CA SER A 150 21.99 -1.48 17.80
C SER A 150 21.34 -2.35 18.83
N GLY A 151 21.70 -3.64 18.83
CA GLY A 151 21.23 -4.64 19.79
C GLY A 151 21.56 -4.20 21.22
N VAL A 152 20.68 -3.40 21.80
CA VAL A 152 20.58 -3.00 23.22
C VAL A 152 19.12 -2.67 23.52
#